data_AF-A0A6J5E7R4-F1
#
_entry.id   AF-A0A6J5E7R4-F1
#
_cell.length_a   1.000
_cell.length_b   1.000
_cell.length_c   1.000
_cell.angle_alpha   90.00
_cell.angle_beta   90.00
_cell.angle_gamma   90.00
#
_symmetry.space_group_name_H-M   'P 1'
#
loop_
_entity.id
_entity.type
_entity.pdbx_description
1 polymer ?
#
loop_
_entity_poly.entity_id
_entity_poly.type
_entity_poly.pdbx_seq_one_letter_code
_entity_poly.pdbx_strand_id
1 'polypeptide(L)' 'MPPTDSTAKNAKPADKPYKLTDGGGMYLLMQPDGAKYWRRPANAGTMHGRG' A
#
# COMPACT_ATOMS: atom_id res chain seq x y z
N MET A 1 -5.26 -4.97 15.34
CA MET A 1 -5.34 -3.50 15.28
C MET A 1 -5.42 -3.13 13.81
N PRO A 2 -6.44 -2.40 13.35
CA PRO A 2 -6.46 -1.95 11.96
C PRO A 2 -5.22 -1.07 11.80
N PRO A 3 -4.44 -1.21 10.72
CA PRO A 3 -3.35 -0.29 10.47
C PRO A 3 -3.98 1.10 10.37
N THR A 4 -3.65 1.85 11.40
CA THR A 4 -4.28 3.11 11.70
C THR A 4 -3.75 4.08 10.67
N ASP A 5 -4.62 4.88 10.09
CA ASP A 5 -4.35 6.06 9.26
C ASP A 5 -3.06 6.82 9.64
N SER A 6 -2.67 6.77 10.91
CA SER A 6 -1.36 7.12 11.47
C SER A 6 -0.13 6.61 10.69
N THR A 7 -0.11 5.38 10.17
CA THR A 7 1.05 4.82 9.45
C THR A 7 1.20 5.48 8.08
N ALA A 8 0.08 5.74 7.39
CA ALA A 8 0.07 6.48 6.13
C ALA A 8 0.40 7.97 6.32
N LYS A 9 -0.06 8.57 7.42
CA LYS A 9 0.25 9.95 7.81
C LYS A 9 1.74 10.15 8.11
N ASN A 10 2.34 9.23 8.87
CA ASN A 10 3.75 9.30 9.27
C ASN A 10 4.73 8.73 8.22
N ALA A 11 4.23 8.24 7.09
CA ALA A 11 5.06 7.74 6.02
C ALA A 11 5.96 8.86 5.45
N LYS A 12 7.28 8.67 5.58
CA LYS A 12 8.29 9.61 5.06
C LYS A 12 8.69 9.20 3.64
N PRO A 13 9.01 10.16 2.75
CA PRO A 13 9.64 9.83 1.48
C PRO A 13 10.93 9.05 1.75
N ALA A 14 11.21 8.05 0.93
CA ALA A 14 12.48 7.34 0.92
C ALA A 14 13.13 7.55 -0.44
N ASP A 15 14.45 7.32 -0.55
CA ASP A 15 15.18 7.48 -1.82
C ASP A 15 14.63 6.62 -2.96
N LYS A 16 13.86 5.58 -2.62
CA LYS A 16 13.21 4.69 -3.59
C LYS A 16 11.72 4.53 -3.26
N PRO A 17 10.87 4.36 -4.29
CA PRO A 17 9.46 4.05 -4.06
C PRO A 17 9.27 2.80 -3.21
N TYR A 18 8.39 2.86 -2.21
CA TYR A 18 8.10 1.73 -1.33
C TYR A 18 6.61 1.60 -1.03
N LYS A 19 6.20 0.39 -0.62
CA LYS A 19 4.80 0.03 -0.38
C LYS A 19 4.56 -0.14 1.13
N LEU A 20 3.53 0.54 1.63
CA LEU A 20 3.02 0.39 3.00
C LEU A 20 1.66 -0.31 2.96
N THR A 21 1.63 -1.58 3.34
CA THR A 21 0.40 -2.39 3.31
C THR A 21 -0.46 -2.09 4.55
N ASP A 22 -1.74 -1.81 4.33
CA ASP A 22 -2.72 -1.49 5.37
C ASP A 22 -3.53 -2.74 5.77
N GLY A 23 -3.03 -3.96 5.57
CA GLY A 23 -3.70 -5.19 5.99
C GLY A 23 -5.07 -5.50 5.35
N GLY A 24 -5.74 -4.53 4.72
CA GLY A 24 -7.06 -4.63 4.09
C GLY A 24 -7.02 -4.87 2.58
N GLY A 25 -5.94 -5.47 2.07
CA GLY A 25 -5.77 -5.72 0.63
C GLY A 25 -5.41 -4.47 -0.20
N MET A 26 -5.03 -3.38 0.45
CA MET A 26 -4.51 -2.16 -0.18
C MET A 26 -3.14 -1.81 0.37
N TYR A 27 -2.37 -1.07 -0.42
CA TYR A 27 -1.11 -0.48 0.01
C TYR A 27 -1.01 0.98 -0.44
N LEU A 28 -0.33 1.77 0.36
CA LEU A 28 0.11 3.11 0.00
C LEU A 28 1.47 3.00 -0.71
N LEU A 29 1.56 3.50 -1.94
CA LEU A 29 2.80 3.70 -2.66
C LEU A 29 3.34 5.09 -2.31
N MET A 30 4.47 5.12 -1.60
CA MET A 30 5.23 6.34 -1.31
C MET A 30 6.27 6.54 -2.39
N GLN A 31 6.26 7.71 -3.02
CA GLN A 31 7.28 8.14 -3.99
C GLN A 31 8.38 8.98 -3.30
N PRO A 32 9.60 9.05 -3.89
CA PRO A 32 10.69 9.87 -3.36
C PRO A 32 10.40 11.38 -3.35
N ASP A 33 9.53 11.85 -4.24
CA ASP A 33 9.04 13.23 -4.29
C ASP A 33 8.02 13.56 -3.18
N GLY A 34 7.67 12.56 -2.36
CA GLY A 34 6.69 12.65 -1.28
C GLY A 34 5.24 12.46 -1.71
N ALA A 35 4.97 12.19 -2.99
CA ALA A 35 3.64 11.87 -3.45
C ALA A 35 3.18 10.49 -2.90
N LYS A 36 1.90 10.40 -2.55
CA LYS A 36 1.30 9.24 -1.87
C LYS A 36 0.12 8.71 -2.69
N TYR A 37 0.13 7.41 -3.02
CA TYR A 37 -0.94 6.79 -3.83
C TYR A 37 -1.48 5.52 -3.19
N TRP A 38 -2.78 5.49 -2.93
CA TRP A 38 -3.44 4.25 -2.55
C TRP A 38 -3.65 3.36 -3.78
N ARG A 39 -3.13 2.12 -3.72
CA ARG A 39 -3.23 1.14 -4.81
C ARG A 39 -3.66 -0.22 -4.29
N ARG A 40 -4.33 -0.98 -5.15
CA ARG A 40 -4.57 -2.41 -4.95
C ARG A 40 -3.40 -3.21 -5.55
N PRO A 41 -2.95 -4.30 -4.90
CA PRO A 41 -1.96 -5.19 -5.49
C PRO A 41 -2.54 -5.89 -6.72
N ALA A 42 -1.72 -6.11 -7.75
CA ALA A 42 -2.15 -6.69 -9.03
C ALA A 42 -2.74 -8.11 -8.87
N ASN A 43 -2.37 -8.79 -7.81
CA ASN A 43 -2.82 -10.12 -7.40
C ASN A 43 -4.07 -10.09 -6.49
N ALA A 44 -4.69 -8.93 -6.26
CA ALA A 44 -5.92 -8.82 -5.47
C ALA A 44 -7.16 -9.48 -6.11
N GLY A 45 -7.04 -10.03 -7.33
CA GLY A 45 -8.17 -10.62 -8.08
C GLY A 45 -7.91 -11.99 -8.70
N THR A 46 -6.75 -12.62 -8.49
CA THR A 46 -6.40 -13.89 -9.19
C THR A 46 -6.56 -15.16 -8.36
N MET A 47 -7.47 -15.16 -7.38
CA MET A 47 -8.07 -16.38 -6.82
C MET A 47 -9.54 -16.48 -7.26
N HIS A 48 -9.79 -16.50 -8.57
CA HIS A 48 -10.98 -17.21 -9.05
C HIS A 48 -10.58 -18.67 -9.22
N GLY A 49 -11.28 -19.55 -8.49
CA GLY A 49 -10.98 -20.97 -8.37
C GLY A 49 -10.75 -21.65 -9.71
N ARG A 50 -9.67 -22.41 -9.78
CA ARG A 50 -9.69 -23.65 -10.56
C ARG A 50 -10.37 -24.67 -9.65
N GLY A 51 -11.55 -25.12 -10.10
CA GLY A 51 -12.21 -26.29 -9.52
C GLY A 51 -11.43 -27.57 -9.75
#